data_AF-A0A7X1CCG7-F1
#
_entry.id   AF-A0A7X1CCG7-F1
#
_cell.length_a   1.000
_cell.length_b   1.000
_cell.length_c   1.000
_cell.angle_alpha   90.00
_cell.angle_beta   90.00
_cell.angle_gamma   90.00
#
_symmetry.space_group_name_H-M   'P 1'
#
loop_
_entity.id
_entity.type
_entity.pdbx_description
1 polymer ?
#
loop_
_entity_poly.entity_id
_entity_poly.type
_entity_poly.pdbx_seq_one_letter_code
_entity_poly.pdbx_strand_id
1 'polypeptide(L)'
;MKNWIKVAGFASTVAVSMLVFQGQASAHGYISKPASRVYLANQGINTNVGSAQWEPQSIEAPKGFPEKGPLDGQIAGGGKYSLLDEQTQNRWSKVDIQSGKTTIEWTLTAPHKTSSWSYYITKNGWDPNKPLTRDQLQLITKIQADGTAPAAKTSQEITIPADHTGYHVILGVWEIADTGNAFYQVIDANISGGSSVPDTEAPTKPAQLETTAQTFNSVSLKWQASTDNKGVSSYEIYRDGKFIGESTTPTYQDTNLAENTTYTYTVRAKDFAGNRSEWSNNIQAKTAVKPAADIEKPTAPKMLMTHAQSSNTIDLCWQAASDNIGVAYYEIYRDGVKIKTQTGVMFQDISLKSDTTYNYLVYAVDTSGNRSDASNLLAAKTKPAEVIPTGTWSSTRIYVAGDMVTYDNKQYRAKWWTLGNKPSESDAWEQIGGGIADWNSTKAYNGGDKVTYNGKTYQAKWWIRGERPDTSIVWVLVK
;
A
#
# COMPACT_ATOMS: atom_id res chain seq x y z
N MET A 1 3.34 66.09 55.16
CA MET A 1 3.73 65.65 56.52
C MET A 1 3.71 64.12 56.57
N LYS A 2 4.87 63.53 56.89
CA LYS A 2 5.15 62.16 57.36
C LYS A 2 4.89 60.94 56.43
N ASN A 3 5.99 60.49 55.83
CA ASN A 3 6.27 59.15 55.29
C ASN A 3 6.19 58.06 56.35
N TRP A 4 5.57 56.90 56.08
CA TRP A 4 5.93 55.62 56.70
C TRP A 4 5.90 54.46 55.67
N ILE A 5 6.97 53.67 55.74
CA ILE A 5 7.44 52.59 54.87
C ILE A 5 6.50 51.37 54.93
N LYS A 6 6.21 50.73 53.77
CA LYS A 6 5.59 49.40 53.73
C LYS A 6 6.63 48.33 53.43
N VAL A 7 6.90 47.49 54.42
CA VAL A 7 7.69 46.26 54.34
C VAL A 7 6.80 45.13 53.84
N ALA A 8 7.30 44.36 52.87
CA ALA A 8 6.65 43.17 52.32
C ALA A 8 6.78 41.98 53.31
N GLY A 9 5.67 41.30 53.56
CA GLY A 9 5.62 40.04 54.29
C GLY A 9 4.82 39.01 53.49
N PHE A 10 5.51 38.01 52.97
CA PHE A 10 4.95 36.81 52.33
C PHE A 10 4.24 35.95 53.39
N ALA A 11 2.92 35.78 53.27
CA ALA A 11 2.16 34.81 54.06
C ALA A 11 2.01 33.52 53.25
N SER A 12 2.68 32.46 53.68
CA SER A 12 2.53 31.11 53.13
C SER A 12 1.26 30.48 53.69
N THR A 13 0.29 30.18 52.81
CA THR A 13 -0.91 29.41 53.14
C THR A 13 -0.61 27.92 53.02
N VAL A 14 -0.70 27.21 54.14
CA VAL A 14 -0.68 25.74 54.18
C VAL A 14 -2.05 25.25 53.68
N ALA A 15 -2.10 24.80 52.43
CA ALA A 15 -3.25 24.07 51.89
C ALA A 15 -3.15 22.60 52.32
N VAL A 16 -4.00 22.20 53.27
CA VAL A 16 -4.23 20.79 53.58
C VAL A 16 -5.02 20.19 52.40
N SER A 17 -4.32 19.50 51.51
CA SER A 17 -4.93 18.70 50.46
C SER A 17 -5.56 17.44 51.08
N MET A 18 -6.88 17.45 51.24
CA MET A 18 -7.64 16.21 51.42
C MET A 18 -7.51 15.37 50.14
N LEU A 19 -6.63 14.37 50.18
CA LEU A 19 -6.63 13.26 49.23
C LEU A 19 -7.91 12.46 49.45
N VAL A 20 -8.92 12.70 48.60
CA VAL A 20 -10.08 11.82 48.50
C VAL A 20 -9.60 10.55 47.80
N PHE A 21 -9.30 9.52 48.57
CA PHE A 21 -9.20 8.16 48.05
C PHE A 21 -10.59 7.76 47.55
N GLN A 22 -10.80 7.72 46.23
CA GLN A 22 -11.91 6.96 45.67
C GLN A 22 -11.64 5.49 46.00
N GLY A 23 -12.38 4.93 46.97
CA GLY A 23 -12.29 3.51 47.30
C GLY A 23 -12.59 2.68 46.06
N GLN A 24 -11.70 1.75 45.72
CA GLN A 24 -12.00 0.70 44.75
C GLN A 24 -13.09 -0.19 45.35
N ALA A 25 -14.35 0.13 45.06
CA ALA A 25 -15.47 -0.74 45.36
C ALA A 25 -15.52 -1.84 44.29
N SER A 26 -15.38 -3.10 44.73
CA SER A 26 -15.16 -4.26 43.87
C SER A 26 -16.49 -4.89 43.39
N ALA A 27 -17.16 -4.27 42.43
CA ALA A 27 -18.36 -4.84 41.81
C ALA A 27 -18.01 -6.01 40.91
N HIS A 28 -18.84 -7.07 40.90
CA HIS A 28 -18.59 -8.24 40.06
C HIS A 28 -19.91 -9.00 39.79
N GLY A 29 -20.16 -9.32 38.52
CA GLY A 29 -21.33 -10.07 38.11
C GLY A 29 -21.36 -10.43 36.63
N TYR A 30 -22.17 -11.42 36.29
CA TYR A 30 -22.34 -11.91 34.91
C TYR A 30 -23.79 -12.31 34.64
N ILE A 31 -24.19 -12.36 33.36
CA ILE A 31 -25.50 -12.88 32.99
C ILE A 31 -25.46 -14.40 33.00
N SER A 32 -26.17 -15.00 33.94
CA SER A 32 -26.30 -16.45 34.08
C SER A 32 -27.39 -17.04 33.20
N LYS A 33 -28.42 -16.25 32.83
CA LYS A 33 -29.50 -16.70 31.95
C LYS A 33 -30.09 -15.53 31.14
N PRO A 34 -30.32 -15.69 29.83
CA PRO A 34 -29.67 -16.70 28.98
C PRO A 34 -28.15 -16.56 29.08
N ALA A 35 -27.42 -17.67 29.09
CA ALA A 35 -26.00 -17.68 29.48
C ALA A 35 -25.15 -16.76 28.57
N SER A 36 -24.37 -15.87 29.19
CA SER A 36 -23.47 -14.98 28.44
C SER A 36 -22.31 -15.75 27.79
N ARG A 37 -21.67 -15.14 26.78
CA ARG A 37 -20.48 -15.64 26.09
C ARG A 37 -19.38 -16.05 27.07
N VAL A 38 -19.07 -15.19 28.04
CA VAL A 38 -18.03 -15.46 29.04
C VAL A 38 -18.50 -16.49 30.07
N TYR A 39 -19.79 -16.52 30.42
CA TYR A 39 -20.31 -17.54 31.32
C TYR A 39 -20.29 -18.93 30.67
N LEU A 40 -20.67 -19.05 29.40
CA LEU A 40 -20.50 -20.29 28.63
C LEU A 40 -19.02 -20.71 28.52
N ALA A 41 -18.09 -19.75 28.51
CA ALA A 41 -16.67 -20.07 28.54
C ALA A 41 -16.22 -20.62 29.90
N ASN A 42 -16.75 -20.06 31.00
CA ASN A 42 -16.56 -20.61 32.33
C ASN A 42 -17.15 -22.02 32.50
N GLN A 43 -18.20 -22.36 31.74
CA GLN A 43 -18.75 -23.72 31.67
C GLN A 43 -17.98 -24.67 30.72
N GLY A 44 -16.89 -24.20 30.09
CA GLY A 44 -16.10 -24.99 29.14
C GLY A 44 -16.74 -25.18 27.75
N ILE A 45 -17.86 -24.50 27.47
CA ILE A 45 -18.57 -24.59 26.19
C ILE A 45 -17.92 -23.69 25.14
N ASN A 46 -17.64 -22.43 25.50
CA ASN A 46 -16.85 -21.54 24.65
C ASN A 46 -15.36 -21.69 25.01
N THR A 47 -14.55 -22.09 24.03
CA THR A 47 -13.12 -22.34 24.24
C THR A 47 -12.26 -21.16 23.78
N ASN A 48 -10.96 -21.22 24.09
CA ASN A 48 -9.94 -20.27 23.64
C ASN A 48 -10.19 -18.81 24.06
N VAL A 49 -10.69 -18.57 25.28
CA VAL A 49 -10.97 -17.22 25.81
C VAL A 49 -9.93 -16.69 26.81
N GLY A 50 -8.81 -17.41 26.98
CA GLY A 50 -7.76 -17.02 27.92
C GLY A 50 -8.22 -17.00 29.38
N SER A 51 -7.79 -16.00 30.15
CA SER A 51 -8.11 -15.88 31.58
C SER A 51 -9.59 -15.59 31.87
N ALA A 52 -10.35 -15.10 30.88
CA ALA A 52 -11.76 -14.74 31.07
C ALA A 52 -12.64 -15.92 31.53
N GLN A 53 -12.27 -17.16 31.18
CA GLN A 53 -12.99 -18.36 31.60
C GLN A 53 -13.03 -18.55 33.13
N TRP A 54 -12.05 -18.00 33.86
CA TRP A 54 -11.95 -18.19 35.31
C TRP A 54 -12.71 -17.15 36.12
N GLU A 55 -13.14 -16.06 35.46
CA GLU A 55 -13.74 -14.91 36.12
C GLU A 55 -14.81 -14.24 35.25
N PRO A 56 -15.90 -14.95 34.92
CA PRO A 56 -16.98 -14.39 34.10
C PRO A 56 -17.58 -13.11 34.68
N GLN A 57 -17.48 -12.94 36.00
CA GLN A 57 -17.94 -11.78 36.75
C GLN A 57 -17.12 -10.49 36.56
N SER A 58 -15.98 -10.54 35.85
CA SER A 58 -14.95 -9.49 35.87
C SER A 58 -14.84 -8.66 34.58
N ILE A 59 -15.83 -8.70 33.68
CA ILE A 59 -15.84 -7.90 32.44
C ILE A 59 -16.22 -6.44 32.74
N GLU A 60 -15.33 -5.76 33.47
CA GLU A 60 -15.48 -4.38 33.94
C GLU A 60 -14.81 -3.39 32.98
N ALA A 61 -15.51 -2.29 32.67
CA ALA A 61 -14.97 -1.18 31.89
C ALA A 61 -15.65 0.14 32.29
N PRO A 62 -15.21 1.32 31.79
CA PRO A 62 -15.86 2.60 32.11
C PRO A 62 -17.36 2.61 31.75
N LYS A 63 -18.21 3.25 32.57
CA LYS A 63 -19.66 3.37 32.30
C LYS A 63 -20.00 4.48 31.29
N GLY A 64 -21.29 4.58 30.92
CA GLY A 64 -21.80 5.60 30.01
C GLY A 64 -21.80 5.18 28.54
N PHE A 65 -21.93 3.87 28.28
CA PHE A 65 -22.12 3.37 26.92
C PHE A 65 -23.51 3.80 26.39
N PRO A 66 -23.65 4.21 25.11
CA PRO A 66 -22.66 4.14 24.04
C PRO A 66 -21.73 5.35 23.90
N GLU A 67 -21.97 6.48 24.57
CA GLU A 67 -21.15 7.70 24.40
C GLU A 67 -19.72 7.54 24.95
N LYS A 68 -19.55 6.66 25.93
CA LYS A 68 -18.28 6.27 26.57
C LYS A 68 -18.16 4.74 26.60
N GLY A 69 -17.36 4.21 27.51
CA GLY A 69 -17.13 2.77 27.69
C GLY A 69 -16.10 2.17 26.74
N PRO A 70 -16.06 0.83 26.60
CA PRO A 70 -15.09 0.13 25.76
C PRO A 70 -15.08 0.65 24.32
N LEU A 71 -13.91 0.67 23.68
CA LEU A 71 -13.78 1.06 22.28
C LEU A 71 -14.52 0.07 21.37
N ASP A 72 -14.87 0.53 20.17
CA ASP A 72 -15.39 -0.34 19.10
C ASP A 72 -14.39 -1.47 18.82
N GLY A 73 -14.89 -2.70 18.68
CA GLY A 73 -14.09 -3.90 18.58
C GLY A 73 -13.47 -4.40 19.89
N GLN A 74 -13.78 -3.76 21.03
CA GLN A 74 -13.34 -4.17 22.37
C GLN A 74 -14.51 -4.29 23.37
N ILE A 75 -15.74 -4.29 22.86
CA ILE A 75 -16.97 -4.24 23.66
C ILE A 75 -17.19 -5.55 24.43
N ALA A 76 -16.92 -6.71 23.81
CA ALA A 76 -17.21 -8.01 24.41
C ALA A 76 -16.21 -8.36 25.52
N GLY A 77 -14.95 -7.96 25.36
CA GLY A 77 -13.88 -8.13 26.34
C GLY A 77 -13.75 -6.99 27.35
N GLY A 78 -14.55 -5.92 27.23
CA GLY A 78 -14.46 -4.73 28.09
C GLY A 78 -13.10 -4.01 28.01
N GLY A 79 -12.35 -4.17 26.92
CA GLY A 79 -10.96 -3.70 26.80
C GLY A 79 -9.92 -4.45 27.64
N LYS A 80 -10.33 -5.47 28.41
CA LYS A 80 -9.47 -6.28 29.30
C LYS A 80 -9.23 -7.69 28.76
N TYR A 81 -10.23 -8.31 28.16
CA TYR A 81 -10.19 -9.70 27.70
C TYR A 81 -10.35 -9.80 26.17
N SER A 82 -9.30 -9.43 25.45
CA SER A 82 -9.34 -9.30 23.98
C SER A 82 -9.78 -10.55 23.21
N LEU A 83 -9.59 -11.75 23.76
CA LEU A 83 -10.04 -12.99 23.11
C LEU A 83 -11.56 -13.14 23.05
N LEU A 84 -12.31 -12.40 23.89
CA LEU A 84 -13.78 -12.36 23.80
C LEU A 84 -14.25 -11.47 22.63
N ASP A 85 -13.38 -10.62 22.08
CA ASP A 85 -13.70 -9.69 21.00
C ASP A 85 -13.59 -10.33 19.60
N GLU A 86 -13.08 -11.56 19.50
CA GLU A 86 -13.14 -12.33 18.26
C GLU A 86 -14.60 -12.50 17.81
N GLN A 87 -14.88 -12.26 16.53
CA GLN A 87 -16.25 -12.29 16.01
C GLN A 87 -16.27 -12.91 14.62
N THR A 88 -16.83 -14.12 14.55
CA THR A 88 -17.21 -14.80 13.30
C THR A 88 -18.55 -15.50 13.50
N GLN A 89 -19.24 -15.80 12.41
CA GLN A 89 -20.52 -16.53 12.42
C GLN A 89 -20.47 -17.80 13.29
N ASN A 90 -19.32 -18.47 13.33
CA ASN A 90 -19.15 -19.78 13.94
C ASN A 90 -18.26 -19.78 15.19
N ARG A 91 -17.79 -18.61 15.67
CA ARG A 91 -16.85 -18.55 16.79
C ARG A 91 -17.48 -18.92 18.14
N TRP A 92 -18.74 -18.57 18.35
CA TRP A 92 -19.41 -18.67 19.65
C TRP A 92 -20.64 -19.58 19.61
N SER A 93 -20.81 -20.34 20.69
CA SER A 93 -22.01 -21.12 20.97
C SER A 93 -23.19 -20.20 21.20
N LYS A 94 -24.33 -20.52 20.58
CA LYS A 94 -25.53 -19.68 20.59
C LYS A 94 -26.56 -20.24 21.55
N VAL A 95 -27.18 -19.37 22.33
CA VAL A 95 -28.32 -19.71 23.19
C VAL A 95 -29.61 -19.41 22.45
N ASP A 96 -30.54 -20.36 22.43
CA ASP A 96 -31.84 -20.16 21.80
C ASP A 96 -32.68 -19.19 22.64
N ILE A 97 -33.19 -18.15 21.98
CA ILE A 97 -34.05 -17.13 22.60
C ILE A 97 -35.27 -16.95 21.71
N GLN A 98 -36.45 -16.78 22.32
CA GLN A 98 -37.65 -16.40 21.57
C GLN A 98 -37.77 -14.88 21.46
N SER A 99 -38.23 -14.39 20.31
CA SER A 99 -38.62 -12.99 20.19
C SER A 99 -39.79 -12.65 21.13
N GLY A 100 -39.97 -11.38 21.47
CA GLY A 100 -40.92 -10.95 22.49
C GLY A 100 -40.30 -10.91 23.89
N LYS A 101 -41.15 -11.02 24.92
CA LYS A 101 -40.70 -10.88 26.31
C LYS A 101 -39.78 -12.02 26.72
N THR A 102 -38.64 -11.67 27.30
CA THR A 102 -37.70 -12.63 27.90
C THR A 102 -37.10 -12.07 29.18
N THR A 103 -36.59 -12.95 30.03
CA THR A 103 -35.97 -12.59 31.31
C THR A 103 -34.47 -12.76 31.22
N ILE A 104 -33.73 -11.70 31.57
CA ILE A 104 -32.29 -11.73 31.79
C ILE A 104 -32.04 -11.85 33.29
N GLU A 105 -31.32 -12.89 33.72
CA GLU A 105 -30.91 -13.13 35.10
C GLU A 105 -29.40 -12.90 35.25
N TRP A 106 -29.03 -11.99 36.13
CA TRP A 106 -27.66 -11.75 36.55
C TRP A 106 -27.34 -12.49 37.85
N THR A 107 -26.15 -13.07 37.90
CA THR A 107 -25.51 -13.55 39.12
C THR A 107 -24.41 -12.57 39.52
N LEU A 108 -24.56 -11.92 40.67
CA LEU A 108 -23.66 -10.91 41.20
C LEU A 108 -22.85 -11.52 42.34
N THR A 109 -21.58 -11.81 42.08
CA THR A 109 -20.65 -12.33 43.10
C THR A 109 -20.28 -11.27 44.12
N ALA A 110 -20.35 -10.00 43.73
CA ALA A 110 -20.29 -8.85 44.61
C ALA A 110 -21.38 -7.87 44.16
N PRO A 111 -22.54 -7.79 44.85
CA PRO A 111 -23.60 -6.82 44.54
C PRO A 111 -23.18 -5.38 44.92
N HIS A 112 -23.48 -4.41 44.06
CA HIS A 112 -23.10 -3.00 44.24
C HIS A 112 -24.23 -2.05 43.92
N LYS A 113 -24.15 -0.83 44.46
CA LYS A 113 -25.11 0.25 44.17
C LYS A 113 -25.24 0.43 42.67
N THR A 114 -26.45 0.29 42.15
CA THR A 114 -26.69 0.23 40.70
C THR A 114 -27.38 1.49 40.23
N SER A 115 -26.91 2.09 39.13
CA SER A 115 -27.59 3.21 38.47
C SER A 115 -28.57 2.74 37.42
N SER A 116 -28.17 1.80 36.56
CA SER A 116 -29.06 1.24 35.54
C SER A 116 -28.62 -0.11 35.01
N TRP A 117 -29.55 -0.80 34.35
CA TRP A 117 -29.31 -1.94 33.49
C TRP A 117 -29.73 -1.56 32.07
N SER A 118 -28.81 -1.63 31.11
CA SER A 118 -29.09 -1.34 29.70
C SER A 118 -28.89 -2.58 28.84
N TYR A 119 -29.76 -2.78 27.86
CA TYR A 119 -29.74 -3.92 26.96
C TYR A 119 -29.77 -3.42 25.52
N TYR A 120 -28.81 -3.88 24.75
CA TYR A 120 -28.68 -3.60 23.32
C TYR A 120 -28.75 -4.91 22.55
N ILE A 121 -29.14 -4.83 21.28
CA ILE A 121 -29.09 -5.94 20.35
C ILE A 121 -28.44 -5.47 19.04
N THR A 122 -27.76 -6.37 18.34
CA THR A 122 -27.30 -6.11 16.97
C THR A 122 -28.48 -5.85 16.04
N LYS A 123 -28.39 -4.82 15.20
CA LYS A 123 -29.40 -4.46 14.19
C LYS A 123 -29.58 -5.58 13.16
N ASN A 124 -30.74 -5.58 12.49
CA ASN A 124 -30.95 -6.39 11.31
C ASN A 124 -29.91 -6.06 10.22
N GLY A 125 -29.36 -7.08 9.57
CA GLY A 125 -28.30 -6.94 8.57
C GLY A 125 -26.89 -6.69 9.14
N TRP A 126 -26.67 -6.85 10.45
CA TRP A 126 -25.32 -6.79 11.03
C TRP A 126 -24.39 -7.84 10.41
N ASP A 127 -23.07 -7.56 10.39
CA ASP A 127 -22.06 -8.47 9.83
C ASP A 127 -21.46 -9.33 10.95
N PRO A 128 -21.85 -10.63 11.08
CA PRO A 128 -21.41 -11.49 12.16
C PRO A 128 -19.93 -11.88 12.08
N ASN A 129 -19.23 -11.48 11.01
CA ASN A 129 -17.80 -11.72 10.78
C ASN A 129 -16.92 -10.49 11.01
N LYS A 130 -17.47 -9.42 11.59
CA LYS A 130 -16.72 -8.23 12.00
C LYS A 130 -16.79 -8.03 13.51
N PRO A 131 -15.74 -7.45 14.13
CA PRO A 131 -15.76 -7.09 15.54
C PRO A 131 -17.01 -6.26 15.90
N LEU A 132 -17.51 -6.45 17.12
CA LEU A 132 -18.71 -5.75 17.59
C LEU A 132 -18.44 -4.26 17.79
N THR A 133 -19.27 -3.42 17.19
CA THR A 133 -19.12 -1.96 17.19
C THR A 133 -20.46 -1.28 17.48
N ARG A 134 -20.43 0.00 17.89
CA ARG A 134 -21.63 0.78 18.23
C ARG A 134 -22.62 0.92 17.08
N ASP A 135 -22.13 1.09 15.85
CA ASP A 135 -22.97 1.23 14.65
C ASP A 135 -23.82 -0.02 14.37
N GLN A 136 -23.34 -1.20 14.79
CA GLN A 136 -24.06 -2.46 14.69
C GLN A 136 -25.11 -2.66 15.80
N LEU A 137 -25.07 -1.90 16.89
CA LEU A 137 -25.94 -2.08 18.06
C LEU A 137 -27.10 -1.06 18.08
N GLN A 138 -28.22 -1.48 18.65
CA GLN A 138 -29.36 -0.62 19.00
C GLN A 138 -29.85 -0.93 20.41
N LEU A 139 -30.23 0.11 21.16
CA LEU A 139 -30.79 -0.04 22.51
C LEU A 139 -32.20 -0.62 22.42
N ILE A 140 -32.49 -1.66 23.21
CA ILE A 140 -33.84 -2.26 23.29
C ILE A 140 -34.51 -2.03 24.64
N THR A 141 -33.74 -1.89 25.73
CA THR A 141 -34.32 -1.68 27.07
C THR A 141 -33.30 -0.98 27.96
N LYS A 142 -33.74 0.03 28.72
CA LYS A 142 -32.96 0.65 29.79
C LYS A 142 -33.81 0.75 31.05
N ILE A 143 -33.33 0.17 32.14
CA ILE A 143 -34.01 0.12 33.43
C ILE A 143 -33.19 0.95 34.41
N GLN A 144 -33.79 2.03 34.92
CA GLN A 144 -33.19 2.82 35.99
C GLN A 144 -33.33 2.07 37.32
N ALA A 145 -32.26 2.04 38.10
CA ALA A 145 -32.27 1.54 39.46
C ALA A 145 -32.33 2.71 40.45
N ASP A 146 -32.70 2.42 41.70
CA ASP A 146 -32.88 3.40 42.77
C ASP A 146 -31.57 3.81 43.46
N GLY A 147 -30.42 3.35 42.97
CA GLY A 147 -29.12 3.59 43.58
C GLY A 147 -28.78 2.66 44.75
N THR A 148 -29.63 1.69 45.08
CA THR A 148 -29.33 0.65 46.07
C THR A 148 -28.61 -0.55 45.45
N ALA A 149 -28.02 -1.40 46.30
CA ALA A 149 -27.41 -2.64 45.84
C ALA A 149 -28.49 -3.72 45.64
N PRO A 150 -28.59 -4.32 44.45
CA PRO A 150 -29.56 -5.37 44.16
C PRO A 150 -29.21 -6.68 44.89
N ALA A 151 -30.15 -7.63 44.90
CA ALA A 151 -29.88 -8.98 45.38
C ALA A 151 -28.82 -9.70 44.52
N ALA A 152 -28.11 -10.66 45.12
CA ALA A 152 -27.05 -11.44 44.46
C ALA A 152 -27.54 -12.22 43.22
N LYS A 153 -28.83 -12.53 43.15
CA LYS A 153 -29.51 -12.93 41.92
C LYS A 153 -30.58 -11.90 41.62
N THR A 154 -30.52 -11.28 40.46
CA THR A 154 -31.49 -10.26 40.04
C THR A 154 -31.89 -10.49 38.60
N SER A 155 -33.12 -10.14 38.26
CA SER A 155 -33.71 -10.41 36.95
C SER A 155 -34.31 -9.14 36.36
N GLN A 156 -34.20 -9.01 35.04
CA GLN A 156 -34.80 -7.94 34.27
C GLN A 156 -35.63 -8.54 33.13
N GLU A 157 -36.86 -8.07 32.99
CA GLU A 157 -37.68 -8.37 31.81
C GLU A 157 -37.28 -7.42 30.68
N ILE A 158 -36.98 -7.98 29.50
CA ILE A 158 -36.71 -7.23 28.28
C ILE A 158 -37.61 -7.73 27.16
N THR A 159 -37.78 -6.95 26.10
CA THR A 159 -38.48 -7.38 24.89
C THR A 159 -37.48 -7.51 23.75
N ILE A 160 -37.28 -8.72 23.25
CA ILE A 160 -36.55 -8.98 22.01
C ILE A 160 -37.43 -8.56 20.84
N PRO A 161 -36.96 -7.68 19.92
CA PRO A 161 -37.78 -7.25 18.80
C PRO A 161 -38.25 -8.43 17.93
N ALA A 162 -39.52 -8.38 17.50
CA ALA A 162 -40.15 -9.48 16.75
C ALA A 162 -39.58 -9.68 15.34
N ASP A 163 -38.86 -8.69 14.82
CA ASP A 163 -38.22 -8.68 13.50
C ASP A 163 -36.78 -9.21 13.52
N HIS A 164 -36.26 -9.68 14.67
CA HIS A 164 -34.93 -10.28 14.78
C HIS A 164 -35.03 -11.80 14.71
N THR A 165 -34.27 -12.42 13.80
CA THR A 165 -34.26 -13.88 13.61
C THR A 165 -32.86 -14.38 13.31
N GLY A 166 -32.55 -15.60 13.76
CA GLY A 166 -31.22 -16.18 13.57
C GLY A 166 -30.18 -15.58 14.52
N TYR A 167 -28.92 -15.50 14.08
CA TYR A 167 -27.81 -15.09 14.95
C TYR A 167 -27.80 -13.58 15.18
N HIS A 168 -27.91 -13.19 16.44
CA HIS A 168 -27.72 -11.82 16.92
C HIS A 168 -26.89 -11.80 18.21
N VAL A 169 -26.28 -10.67 18.51
CA VAL A 169 -25.61 -10.43 19.79
C VAL A 169 -26.45 -9.49 20.64
N ILE A 170 -26.72 -9.90 21.88
CA ILE A 170 -27.34 -9.05 22.91
C ILE A 170 -26.24 -8.60 23.87
N LEU A 171 -26.17 -7.30 24.14
CA LEU A 171 -25.23 -6.71 25.10
C LEU A 171 -26.00 -6.23 26.33
N GLY A 172 -25.77 -6.85 27.47
CA GLY A 172 -26.19 -6.33 28.78
C GLY A 172 -25.09 -5.46 29.41
N VAL A 173 -25.48 -4.30 29.91
CA VAL A 173 -24.60 -3.33 30.59
C VAL A 173 -25.17 -3.03 31.96
N TRP A 174 -24.42 -3.40 33.00
CA TRP A 174 -24.72 -3.09 34.40
C TRP A 174 -23.92 -1.87 34.85
N GLU A 175 -24.57 -0.73 35.05
CA GLU A 175 -23.88 0.48 35.47
C GLU A 175 -23.87 0.64 36.99
N ILE A 176 -22.67 0.89 37.55
CA ILE A 176 -22.47 1.07 38.98
C ILE A 176 -22.67 2.55 39.35
N ALA A 177 -23.48 2.80 40.38
CA ALA A 177 -23.87 4.15 40.78
C ALA A 177 -22.71 4.94 41.38
N ASP A 178 -21.93 4.31 42.27
CA ASP A 178 -20.90 4.95 43.08
C ASP A 178 -19.47 4.81 42.55
N THR A 179 -19.29 4.24 41.35
CA THR A 179 -17.99 4.18 40.64
C THR A 179 -18.07 4.73 39.22
N GLY A 180 -16.94 4.86 38.53
CA GLY A 180 -16.86 5.23 37.12
C GLY A 180 -17.11 4.07 36.14
N ASN A 181 -17.46 2.88 36.64
CA ASN A 181 -17.40 1.63 35.87
C ASN A 181 -18.78 0.97 35.66
N ALA A 182 -18.81 0.04 34.71
CA ALA A 182 -19.93 -0.82 34.36
C ALA A 182 -19.43 -2.22 33.97
N PHE A 183 -20.32 -3.20 34.01
CA PHE A 183 -20.04 -4.58 33.58
C PHE A 183 -20.72 -4.87 32.27
N TYR A 184 -19.97 -5.42 31.32
CA TYR A 184 -20.41 -5.69 29.95
C TYR A 184 -20.54 -7.20 29.74
N GLN A 185 -21.73 -7.66 29.37
CA GLN A 185 -22.01 -9.09 29.18
C GLN A 185 -22.66 -9.29 27.81
N VAL A 186 -21.91 -9.90 26.90
CA VAL A 186 -22.41 -10.31 25.58
C VAL A 186 -23.09 -11.67 25.68
N ILE A 187 -24.23 -11.82 25.03
CA ILE A 187 -24.94 -13.08 24.82
C ILE A 187 -25.00 -13.32 23.31
N ASP A 188 -24.58 -14.51 22.88
CA ASP A 188 -24.71 -14.96 21.49
C ASP A 188 -26.06 -15.66 21.33
N ALA A 189 -27.04 -14.97 20.75
CA ALA A 189 -28.42 -15.44 20.67
C ALA A 189 -28.75 -16.05 19.30
N ASN A 190 -29.41 -17.20 19.29
CA ASN A 190 -30.13 -17.73 18.14
C ASN A 190 -31.62 -17.44 18.33
N ILE A 191 -32.14 -16.42 17.65
CA ILE A 191 -33.48 -15.90 17.90
C ILE A 191 -34.51 -16.60 17.02
N SER A 192 -35.58 -17.11 17.65
CA SER A 192 -36.69 -17.82 17.02
C SER A 192 -38.05 -17.24 17.48
N GLY A 193 -39.17 -17.60 16.82
CA GLY A 193 -40.50 -17.31 17.37
C GLY A 193 -41.03 -15.88 17.19
N GLY A 194 -40.51 -15.11 16.22
CA GLY A 194 -41.24 -13.94 15.71
C GLY A 194 -42.34 -14.40 14.78
N SER A 195 -43.61 -14.19 15.16
CA SER A 195 -44.60 -13.84 14.14
C SER A 195 -44.16 -12.48 13.59
N SER A 196 -43.22 -12.49 12.64
CA SER A 196 -43.20 -11.42 11.67
C SER A 196 -44.63 -11.40 11.12
N VAL A 197 -45.29 -10.24 11.15
CA VAL A 197 -46.22 -10.01 10.04
C VAL A 197 -45.32 -10.24 8.82
N PRO A 198 -45.55 -11.30 8.02
CA PRO A 198 -44.74 -11.55 6.85
C PRO A 198 -44.69 -10.23 6.12
N ASP A 199 -43.49 -9.77 5.78
CA ASP A 199 -43.45 -8.59 4.95
C ASP A 199 -44.12 -8.97 3.65
N THR A 200 -45.24 -8.32 3.35
CA THR A 200 -46.00 -8.51 2.12
C THR A 200 -45.99 -7.24 1.28
N GLU A 201 -45.39 -6.17 1.79
CA GLU A 201 -45.23 -4.94 1.03
C GLU A 201 -44.05 -5.13 0.09
N ALA A 202 -44.27 -4.87 -1.20
CA ALA A 202 -43.18 -4.90 -2.16
C ALA A 202 -42.47 -3.54 -2.20
N PRO A 203 -41.17 -3.50 -2.51
CA PRO A 203 -40.47 -2.24 -2.73
C PRO A 203 -41.13 -1.37 -3.80
N THR A 204 -40.88 -0.06 -3.74
CA THR A 204 -41.22 0.84 -4.85
C THR A 204 -40.48 0.43 -6.12
N LYS A 205 -41.09 0.58 -7.30
CA LYS A 205 -40.42 0.23 -8.56
C LYS A 205 -39.17 1.10 -8.79
N PRO A 206 -38.08 0.54 -9.33
CA PRO A 206 -36.95 1.33 -9.77
C PRO A 206 -37.39 2.35 -10.82
N ALA A 207 -37.07 3.63 -10.61
CA ALA A 207 -37.45 4.71 -11.51
C ALA A 207 -36.25 5.19 -12.35
N GLN A 208 -36.52 5.83 -13.49
CA GLN A 208 -35.49 6.40 -14.38
C GLN A 208 -34.37 5.42 -14.75
N LEU A 209 -34.72 4.20 -15.16
CA LEU A 209 -33.74 3.30 -15.75
C LEU A 209 -33.19 3.95 -17.03
N GLU A 210 -31.86 4.08 -17.10
CA GLU A 210 -31.12 4.69 -18.19
C GLU A 210 -29.79 3.96 -18.45
N THR A 211 -29.20 4.17 -19.63
CA THR A 211 -27.83 3.73 -19.92
C THR A 211 -26.84 4.84 -19.63
N THR A 212 -25.74 4.52 -18.94
CA THR A 212 -24.65 5.48 -18.68
C THR A 212 -23.47 5.31 -19.65
N ALA A 213 -23.28 4.11 -20.20
CA ALA A 213 -22.26 3.82 -21.20
C ALA A 213 -22.67 2.63 -22.08
N GLN A 214 -22.21 2.63 -23.33
CA GLN A 214 -22.40 1.56 -24.29
C GLN A 214 -21.07 1.33 -25.01
N THR A 215 -20.57 0.09 -25.03
CA THR A 215 -19.41 -0.32 -25.83
C THR A 215 -19.86 -1.30 -26.93
N PHE A 216 -18.93 -1.86 -27.68
CA PHE A 216 -19.26 -2.92 -28.64
C PHE A 216 -19.66 -4.25 -27.96
N ASN A 217 -19.40 -4.43 -26.66
CA ASN A 217 -19.65 -5.69 -25.95
C ASN A 217 -20.20 -5.53 -24.53
N SER A 218 -20.61 -4.32 -24.15
CA SER A 218 -21.16 -4.05 -22.82
C SER A 218 -22.13 -2.88 -22.81
N VAL A 219 -23.03 -2.89 -21.83
CA VAL A 219 -23.98 -1.81 -21.53
C VAL A 219 -23.98 -1.58 -20.03
N SER A 220 -23.77 -0.33 -19.62
CA SER A 220 -23.86 0.09 -18.22
C SER A 220 -25.20 0.76 -17.95
N LEU A 221 -25.87 0.31 -16.91
CA LEU A 221 -27.21 0.71 -16.48
C LEU A 221 -27.15 1.48 -15.17
N LYS A 222 -28.05 2.44 -15.02
CA LYS A 222 -28.29 3.17 -13.78
C LYS A 222 -29.80 3.41 -13.64
N TRP A 223 -30.27 3.44 -12.39
CA TRP A 223 -31.64 3.82 -12.06
C TRP A 223 -31.67 4.59 -10.73
N GLN A 224 -32.84 5.12 -10.37
CA GLN A 224 -33.10 5.67 -9.04
C GLN A 224 -33.42 4.54 -8.06
N ALA A 225 -32.84 4.62 -6.86
CA ALA A 225 -33.01 3.61 -5.83
C ALA A 225 -34.48 3.48 -5.38
N SER A 226 -34.91 2.24 -5.19
CA SER A 226 -36.18 1.88 -4.59
C SER A 226 -36.14 2.06 -3.07
N THR A 227 -37.32 2.19 -2.48
CA THR A 227 -37.56 2.25 -1.03
C THR A 227 -38.54 1.17 -0.63
N ASP A 228 -38.41 0.70 0.60
CA ASP A 228 -39.26 -0.33 1.17
C ASP A 228 -39.38 -0.13 2.69
N ASN A 229 -40.44 -0.66 3.31
CA ASN A 229 -40.71 -0.50 4.74
C ASN A 229 -39.70 -1.26 5.63
N LYS A 230 -39.06 -2.33 5.14
CA LYS A 230 -38.01 -3.11 5.82
C LYS A 230 -36.70 -3.15 5.04
N GLY A 231 -36.68 -2.56 3.86
CA GLY A 231 -35.48 -2.26 3.10
C GLY A 231 -35.33 -3.14 1.86
N VAL A 232 -34.69 -2.57 0.84
CA VAL A 232 -34.43 -3.25 -0.42
C VAL A 232 -33.18 -4.12 -0.28
N SER A 233 -33.30 -5.41 -0.58
CA SER A 233 -32.20 -6.37 -0.56
C SER A 233 -31.37 -6.30 -1.83
N SER A 234 -32.03 -6.27 -2.99
CA SER A 234 -31.37 -6.27 -4.30
C SER A 234 -32.30 -5.78 -5.42
N TYR A 235 -31.74 -5.65 -6.62
CA TYR A 235 -32.42 -5.40 -7.87
C TYR A 235 -32.18 -6.58 -8.79
N GLU A 236 -33.23 -7.15 -9.39
CA GLU A 236 -33.12 -8.17 -10.43
C GLU A 236 -33.09 -7.48 -11.81
N ILE A 237 -32.06 -7.76 -12.62
CA ILE A 237 -31.85 -7.17 -13.95
C ILE A 237 -32.24 -8.19 -15.02
N TYR A 238 -33.03 -7.72 -15.98
CA TYR A 238 -33.49 -8.53 -17.10
C TYR A 238 -33.04 -7.90 -18.42
N ARG A 239 -32.58 -8.76 -19.33
CA ARG A 239 -32.26 -8.43 -20.73
C ARG A 239 -33.12 -9.27 -21.65
N ASP A 240 -33.82 -8.63 -22.56
CA ASP A 240 -34.75 -9.26 -23.51
C ASP A 240 -35.75 -10.20 -22.82
N GLY A 241 -36.22 -9.79 -21.62
CA GLY A 241 -37.14 -10.56 -20.79
C GLY A 241 -36.52 -11.72 -20.02
N LYS A 242 -35.21 -11.95 -20.08
CA LYS A 242 -34.50 -12.99 -19.32
C LYS A 242 -33.70 -12.40 -18.17
N PHE A 243 -33.74 -13.05 -17.01
CA PHE A 243 -32.92 -12.69 -15.86
C PHE A 243 -31.43 -12.87 -16.19
N ILE A 244 -30.63 -11.84 -15.93
CA ILE A 244 -29.17 -11.87 -16.20
C ILE A 244 -28.32 -11.63 -14.96
N GLY A 245 -28.89 -11.16 -13.85
CA GLY A 245 -28.15 -10.95 -12.61
C GLY A 245 -28.92 -10.12 -11.58
N GLU A 246 -28.36 -10.06 -10.36
CA GLU A 246 -28.82 -9.19 -9.28
C GLU A 246 -27.77 -8.11 -8.98
N SER A 247 -28.20 -6.96 -8.45
CA SER A 247 -27.33 -5.90 -7.94
C SER A 247 -27.83 -5.38 -6.60
N THR A 248 -26.95 -5.09 -5.65
CA THR A 248 -27.31 -4.46 -4.37
C THR A 248 -27.28 -2.92 -4.43
N THR A 249 -26.78 -2.36 -5.52
CA THR A 249 -26.73 -0.92 -5.79
C THR A 249 -27.58 -0.57 -7.01
N PRO A 250 -28.00 0.70 -7.20
CA PRO A 250 -28.87 1.07 -8.31
C PRO A 250 -28.13 1.23 -9.66
N THR A 251 -27.22 0.30 -9.93
CA THR A 251 -26.35 0.24 -11.09
C THR A 251 -26.08 -1.22 -11.48
N TYR A 252 -25.84 -1.47 -12.76
CA TYR A 252 -25.44 -2.79 -13.25
C TYR A 252 -24.65 -2.67 -14.54
N GLN A 253 -23.62 -3.50 -14.72
CA GLN A 253 -22.86 -3.57 -15.96
C GLN A 253 -23.07 -4.94 -16.61
N ASP A 254 -23.72 -4.94 -17.77
CA ASP A 254 -23.87 -6.14 -18.60
C ASP A 254 -22.71 -6.23 -19.58
N THR A 255 -22.07 -7.40 -19.66
CA THR A 255 -20.84 -7.63 -20.42
C THR A 255 -20.97 -8.87 -21.30
N ASN A 256 -20.00 -9.09 -22.20
CA ASN A 256 -20.01 -10.20 -23.17
C ASN A 256 -21.20 -10.16 -24.14
N LEU A 257 -21.63 -8.95 -24.50
CA LEU A 257 -22.68 -8.73 -25.48
C LEU A 257 -22.13 -8.88 -26.90
N ALA A 258 -23.01 -9.25 -27.84
CA ALA A 258 -22.70 -9.19 -29.25
C ALA A 258 -22.64 -7.71 -29.69
N GLU A 259 -21.74 -7.41 -30.61
CA GLU A 259 -21.61 -6.10 -31.23
C GLU A 259 -22.80 -5.75 -32.13
N ASN A 260 -23.02 -4.46 -32.36
CA ASN A 260 -24.08 -3.92 -33.22
C ASN A 260 -25.49 -4.49 -32.95
N THR A 261 -25.77 -4.86 -31.70
CA THR A 261 -26.99 -5.58 -31.30
C THR A 261 -27.79 -4.73 -30.33
N THR A 262 -29.10 -4.61 -30.57
CA THR A 262 -30.02 -3.89 -29.70
C THR A 262 -30.57 -4.84 -28.63
N TYR A 263 -30.45 -4.44 -27.37
CA TYR A 263 -30.94 -5.15 -26.20
C TYR A 263 -31.99 -4.32 -25.48
N THR A 264 -33.01 -4.97 -24.92
CA THR A 264 -34.01 -4.31 -24.07
C THR A 264 -33.75 -4.64 -22.60
N TYR A 265 -33.73 -3.64 -21.73
CA TYR A 265 -33.51 -3.82 -20.29
C TYR A 265 -34.70 -3.38 -19.45
N THR A 266 -34.94 -4.17 -18.40
CA THR A 266 -35.86 -3.86 -17.29
C THR A 266 -35.23 -4.27 -15.97
N VAL A 267 -35.63 -3.58 -14.90
CA VAL A 267 -35.15 -3.84 -13.55
C VAL A 267 -36.35 -3.85 -12.60
N ARG A 268 -36.33 -4.70 -11.58
CA ARG A 268 -37.26 -4.64 -10.44
C ARG A 268 -36.51 -4.82 -9.14
N ALA A 269 -36.99 -4.21 -8.06
CA ALA A 269 -36.42 -4.35 -6.73
C ALA A 269 -36.98 -5.57 -6.01
N LYS A 270 -36.22 -6.09 -5.07
CA LYS A 270 -36.53 -7.24 -4.22
C LYS A 270 -36.11 -6.92 -2.79
N ASP A 271 -36.99 -7.12 -1.82
CA ASP A 271 -36.70 -6.93 -0.40
C ASP A 271 -36.06 -8.18 0.24
N PHE A 272 -35.83 -8.13 1.55
CA PHE A 272 -35.28 -9.25 2.33
C PHE A 272 -36.29 -10.39 2.57
N ALA A 273 -37.58 -10.15 2.38
CA ALA A 273 -38.64 -11.16 2.48
C ALA A 273 -38.92 -11.87 1.13
N GLY A 274 -38.37 -11.36 0.03
CA GLY A 274 -38.54 -11.87 -1.31
C GLY A 274 -39.71 -11.25 -2.09
N ASN A 275 -40.38 -10.21 -1.58
CA ASN A 275 -41.38 -9.49 -2.38
C ASN A 275 -40.67 -8.71 -3.48
N ARG A 276 -41.35 -8.57 -4.62
CA ARG A 276 -40.79 -7.96 -5.82
C ARG A 276 -41.63 -6.78 -6.25
N SER A 277 -40.98 -5.67 -6.57
CA SER A 277 -41.65 -4.49 -7.08
C SER A 277 -42.25 -4.74 -8.47
N GLU A 278 -43.11 -3.82 -8.89
CA GLU A 278 -43.40 -3.60 -10.31
C GLU A 278 -42.12 -3.32 -11.11
N TRP A 279 -42.17 -3.53 -12.42
CA TRP A 279 -41.05 -3.28 -13.33
C TRP A 279 -40.75 -1.78 -13.47
N SER A 280 -39.46 -1.45 -13.70
CA SER A 280 -39.02 -0.14 -14.15
C SER A 280 -39.61 0.25 -15.52
N ASN A 281 -39.29 1.47 -16.00
CA ASN A 281 -39.42 1.75 -17.43
C ASN A 281 -38.53 0.80 -18.25
N ASN A 282 -38.93 0.51 -19.49
CA ASN A 282 -38.10 -0.21 -20.45
C ASN A 282 -37.15 0.75 -21.13
N ILE A 283 -35.92 0.31 -21.38
CA ILE A 283 -34.96 1.01 -22.24
C ILE A 283 -34.41 0.06 -23.29
N GLN A 284 -34.00 0.62 -24.42
CA GLN A 284 -33.23 -0.08 -25.43
C GLN A 284 -31.81 0.49 -25.46
N ALA A 285 -30.83 -0.39 -25.53
CA ALA A 285 -29.43 -0.04 -25.67
C ALA A 285 -28.86 -0.81 -26.85
N LYS A 286 -28.11 -0.13 -27.72
CA LYS A 286 -27.50 -0.76 -28.89
C LYS A 286 -25.99 -0.77 -28.72
N THR A 287 -25.39 -1.95 -28.65
CA THR A 287 -23.93 -2.06 -28.63
C THR A 287 -23.34 -1.48 -29.91
N ALA A 288 -22.18 -0.84 -29.79
CA ALA A 288 -21.47 -0.31 -30.95
C ALA A 288 -20.98 -1.44 -31.86
N VAL A 289 -20.61 -1.11 -33.09
CA VAL A 289 -19.81 -2.00 -33.93
C VAL A 289 -18.43 -2.13 -33.29
N LYS A 290 -17.89 -3.34 -33.18
CA LYS A 290 -16.52 -3.57 -32.72
C LYS A 290 -15.58 -2.89 -33.70
N PRO A 291 -14.60 -2.09 -33.22
CA PRO A 291 -13.57 -1.58 -34.10
C PRO A 291 -12.91 -2.74 -34.84
N ALA A 292 -12.74 -2.60 -36.15
CA ALA A 292 -11.99 -3.58 -36.93
C ALA A 292 -10.60 -3.77 -36.29
N ALA A 293 -10.13 -5.01 -36.22
CA ALA A 293 -8.75 -5.25 -35.83
C ALA A 293 -7.85 -4.52 -36.82
N ASP A 294 -6.90 -3.76 -36.31
CA ASP A 294 -5.90 -3.12 -37.14
C ASP A 294 -4.93 -4.20 -37.64
N ILE A 295 -4.93 -4.35 -38.98
CA ILE A 295 -4.13 -5.34 -39.72
C ILE A 295 -3.10 -4.66 -40.61
N GLU A 296 -3.06 -3.32 -40.62
CA GLU A 296 -2.09 -2.58 -41.39
C GLU A 296 -0.76 -2.64 -40.64
N LYS A 297 0.30 -3.07 -41.32
CA LYS A 297 1.64 -3.10 -40.71
C LYS A 297 2.28 -1.72 -40.76
N PRO A 298 3.15 -1.37 -39.80
CA PRO A 298 3.95 -0.16 -39.91
C PRO A 298 4.80 -0.15 -41.18
N THR A 299 5.13 1.05 -41.64
CA THR A 299 6.20 1.23 -42.63
C THR A 299 7.54 0.71 -42.08
N ALA A 300 8.40 0.20 -42.96
CA ALA A 300 9.73 -0.22 -42.54
C ALA A 300 10.54 0.97 -41.98
N PRO A 301 11.30 0.80 -40.88
CA PRO A 301 12.26 1.80 -40.44
C PRO A 301 13.26 2.11 -41.56
N LYS A 302 13.55 3.38 -41.80
CA LYS A 302 14.42 3.80 -42.91
C LYS A 302 15.75 4.31 -42.38
N MET A 303 16.74 4.41 -43.26
CA MET A 303 18.05 5.02 -42.97
C MET A 303 18.71 4.43 -41.71
N LEU A 304 18.67 3.10 -41.54
CA LEU A 304 19.47 2.45 -40.52
C LEU A 304 20.94 2.67 -40.82
N MET A 305 21.64 3.33 -39.91
CA MET A 305 23.04 3.71 -40.06
C MET A 305 23.78 3.66 -38.72
N THR A 306 25.11 3.71 -38.79
CA THR A 306 25.96 3.85 -37.59
C THR A 306 26.09 5.32 -37.22
N HIS A 307 25.81 5.66 -35.97
CA HIS A 307 26.12 6.96 -35.39
C HIS A 307 27.58 7.05 -34.93
N ALA A 308 28.08 6.01 -34.26
CA ALA A 308 29.46 5.91 -33.77
C ALA A 308 29.91 4.44 -33.70
N GLN A 309 31.23 4.23 -33.71
CA GLN A 309 31.83 2.89 -33.63
C GLN A 309 33.15 2.92 -32.84
N SER A 310 33.36 1.89 -32.04
CA SER A 310 34.62 1.62 -31.31
C SER A 310 35.14 0.22 -31.66
N SER A 311 36.17 -0.25 -30.94
CA SER A 311 36.66 -1.62 -31.08
C SER A 311 35.72 -2.67 -30.49
N ASN A 312 34.74 -2.28 -29.67
CA ASN A 312 33.81 -3.19 -29.02
C ASN A 312 32.35 -2.70 -28.95
N THR A 313 32.03 -1.59 -29.62
CA THR A 313 30.68 -1.05 -29.70
C THR A 313 30.31 -0.55 -31.10
N ILE A 314 29.03 -0.64 -31.43
CA ILE A 314 28.41 -0.02 -32.60
C ILE A 314 27.13 0.69 -32.14
N ASP A 315 27.07 2.00 -32.35
CA ASP A 315 25.90 2.82 -32.07
C ASP A 315 25.07 2.95 -33.34
N LEU A 316 23.83 2.49 -33.30
CA LEU A 316 22.86 2.51 -34.39
C LEU A 316 21.87 3.65 -34.21
N CYS A 317 21.47 4.26 -35.32
CA CYS A 317 20.30 5.11 -35.39
C CYS A 317 19.52 4.87 -36.68
N TRP A 318 18.22 5.15 -36.67
CA TRP A 318 17.34 5.01 -37.82
C TRP A 318 16.23 6.06 -37.82
N GLN A 319 15.59 6.25 -38.96
CA GLN A 319 14.39 7.06 -39.09
C GLN A 319 13.17 6.26 -38.61
N ALA A 320 12.32 6.92 -37.82
CA ALA A 320 11.12 6.31 -37.26
C ALA A 320 10.17 5.79 -38.35
N ALA A 321 9.55 4.65 -38.07
CA ALA A 321 8.42 4.14 -38.83
C ALA A 321 7.14 4.93 -38.48
N SER A 322 6.20 4.95 -39.42
CA SER A 322 4.83 5.42 -39.22
C SER A 322 3.82 4.30 -39.43
N ASP A 323 2.69 4.42 -38.76
CA ASP A 323 1.57 3.49 -38.77
C ASP A 323 0.25 4.28 -38.61
N ASN A 324 -0.89 3.70 -39.03
CA ASN A 324 -2.21 4.36 -38.99
C ASN A 324 -2.75 4.56 -37.57
N ILE A 325 -2.38 3.70 -36.62
CA ILE A 325 -2.73 3.79 -35.19
C ILE A 325 -1.51 4.21 -34.37
N GLY A 326 -0.37 3.57 -34.61
CA GLY A 326 0.88 3.96 -33.98
C GLY A 326 1.87 2.81 -33.80
N VAL A 327 3.17 3.16 -33.86
CA VAL A 327 4.28 2.23 -33.65
C VAL A 327 4.51 2.04 -32.15
N ALA A 328 4.46 0.79 -31.67
CA ALA A 328 4.68 0.47 -30.27
C ALA A 328 6.17 0.35 -29.94
N TYR A 329 6.95 -0.38 -30.74
CA TYR A 329 8.38 -0.59 -30.50
C TYR A 329 9.13 -1.04 -31.77
N TYR A 330 10.45 -1.11 -31.66
CA TYR A 330 11.37 -1.61 -32.66
C TYR A 330 12.03 -2.90 -32.18
N GLU A 331 12.20 -3.87 -33.07
CA GLU A 331 13.04 -5.06 -32.88
C GLU A 331 14.37 -4.87 -33.59
N ILE A 332 15.48 -5.06 -32.89
CA ILE A 332 16.84 -4.95 -33.43
C ILE A 332 17.42 -6.36 -33.58
N TYR A 333 17.87 -6.68 -34.78
CA TYR A 333 18.50 -7.94 -35.11
C TYR A 333 19.97 -7.73 -35.45
N ARG A 334 20.83 -8.63 -34.97
CA ARG A 334 22.24 -8.75 -35.34
C ARG A 334 22.49 -10.14 -35.88
N ASP A 335 23.03 -10.23 -37.09
CA ASP A 335 23.32 -11.49 -37.79
C ASP A 335 22.13 -12.46 -37.81
N GLY A 336 20.94 -11.92 -38.03
CA GLY A 336 19.68 -12.68 -38.09
C GLY A 336 19.05 -13.01 -36.74
N VAL A 337 19.68 -12.67 -35.61
CA VAL A 337 19.15 -12.93 -34.26
C VAL A 337 18.63 -11.65 -33.63
N LYS A 338 17.41 -11.68 -33.06
CA LYS A 338 16.87 -10.56 -32.30
C LYS A 338 17.69 -10.36 -31.02
N ILE A 339 18.35 -9.21 -30.90
CA ILE A 339 19.18 -8.87 -29.74
C ILE A 339 18.49 -7.91 -28.78
N LYS A 340 17.49 -7.14 -29.25
CA LYS A 340 16.81 -6.14 -28.42
C LYS A 340 15.42 -5.77 -28.95
N THR A 341 14.55 -5.33 -28.05
CA THR A 341 13.37 -4.51 -28.36
C THR A 341 13.41 -3.19 -27.58
N GLN A 342 12.93 -2.10 -28.17
CA GLN A 342 12.90 -0.77 -27.56
C GLN A 342 11.96 0.20 -28.28
N THR A 343 11.61 1.32 -27.64
CA THR A 343 10.73 2.35 -28.24
C THR A 343 11.51 3.47 -28.95
N GLY A 344 12.76 3.71 -28.56
CA GLY A 344 13.61 4.74 -29.15
C GLY A 344 14.22 4.34 -30.50
N VAL A 345 14.71 5.33 -31.23
CA VAL A 345 15.33 5.17 -32.57
C VAL A 345 16.86 5.14 -32.55
N MET A 346 17.46 4.93 -31.39
CA MET A 346 18.91 4.80 -31.20
C MET A 346 19.21 3.61 -30.31
N PHE A 347 20.20 2.79 -30.67
CA PHE A 347 20.61 1.61 -29.91
C PHE A 347 22.13 1.45 -29.94
N GLN A 348 22.74 1.29 -28.77
CA GLN A 348 24.17 0.98 -28.66
C GLN A 348 24.34 -0.53 -28.42
N ASP A 349 25.00 -1.19 -29.37
CA ASP A 349 25.41 -2.58 -29.24
C ASP A 349 26.82 -2.65 -28.65
N ILE A 350 27.00 -3.44 -27.59
CA ILE A 350 28.22 -3.49 -26.79
C ILE A 350 28.81 -4.90 -26.74
N SER A 351 30.05 -5.01 -26.23
CA SER A 351 30.77 -6.28 -26.08
C SER A 351 31.00 -7.02 -27.41
N LEU A 352 31.18 -6.25 -28.49
CA LEU A 352 31.49 -6.75 -29.81
C LEU A 352 32.98 -7.11 -29.92
N LYS A 353 33.31 -8.05 -30.81
CA LYS A 353 34.70 -8.35 -31.16
C LYS A 353 35.25 -7.23 -32.04
N SER A 354 36.52 -6.88 -31.84
CA SER A 354 37.21 -5.89 -32.68
C SER A 354 37.44 -6.40 -34.10
N ASP A 355 37.56 -5.47 -35.05
CA ASP A 355 37.75 -5.73 -36.48
C ASP A 355 36.74 -6.74 -37.08
N THR A 356 35.52 -6.77 -36.55
CA THR A 356 34.49 -7.74 -36.95
C THR A 356 33.30 -7.02 -37.56
N THR A 357 32.82 -7.52 -38.71
CA THR A 357 31.61 -7.01 -39.37
C THR A 357 30.39 -7.70 -38.82
N TYR A 358 29.38 -6.92 -38.45
CA TYR A 358 28.07 -7.36 -37.97
C TYR A 358 26.99 -6.82 -38.91
N ASN A 359 25.96 -7.62 -39.17
CA ASN A 359 24.84 -7.23 -40.01
C ASN A 359 23.61 -6.89 -39.15
N TYR A 360 23.06 -5.70 -39.34
CA TYR A 360 21.92 -5.20 -38.57
C TYR A 360 20.68 -5.00 -39.43
N LEU A 361 19.53 -5.36 -38.86
CA LEU A 361 18.19 -5.04 -39.35
C LEU A 361 17.34 -4.53 -38.20
N VAL A 362 16.45 -3.60 -38.50
CA VAL A 362 15.45 -3.10 -37.56
C VAL A 362 14.06 -3.28 -38.16
N TYR A 363 13.12 -3.72 -37.34
CA TYR A 363 11.71 -3.84 -37.68
C TYR A 363 10.90 -2.98 -36.72
N ALA A 364 9.82 -2.38 -37.19
CA ALA A 364 8.82 -1.73 -36.34
C ALA A 364 7.66 -2.69 -36.07
N VAL A 365 7.06 -2.57 -34.89
CA VAL A 365 5.86 -3.30 -34.49
C VAL A 365 4.86 -2.29 -33.96
N ASP A 366 3.62 -2.32 -34.45
CA ASP A 366 2.54 -1.45 -33.98
C ASP A 366 1.95 -1.91 -32.64
N THR A 367 0.94 -1.17 -32.17
CA THR A 367 0.19 -1.47 -30.94
C THR A 367 -0.71 -2.71 -31.04
N SER A 368 -1.01 -3.18 -32.25
CA SER A 368 -1.81 -4.37 -32.55
C SER A 368 -0.97 -5.63 -32.76
N GLY A 369 0.36 -5.48 -32.84
CA GLY A 369 1.34 -6.55 -33.04
C GLY A 369 1.72 -6.80 -34.50
N ASN A 370 1.26 -6.00 -35.46
CA ASN A 370 1.69 -6.19 -36.86
C ASN A 370 3.12 -5.68 -37.01
N ARG A 371 3.93 -6.48 -37.74
CA ARG A 371 5.36 -6.24 -37.91
C ARG A 371 5.64 -5.72 -39.31
N SER A 372 6.44 -4.66 -39.39
CA SER A 372 6.86 -4.04 -40.65
C SER A 372 7.72 -4.98 -41.49
N ASP A 373 7.96 -4.58 -42.74
CA ASP A 373 9.12 -5.07 -43.49
C ASP A 373 10.42 -4.61 -42.81
N ALA A 374 11.54 -5.24 -43.15
CA ALA A 374 12.84 -4.90 -42.58
C ALA A 374 13.32 -3.52 -43.04
N SER A 375 14.11 -2.85 -42.21
CA SER A 375 14.94 -1.72 -42.65
C SER A 375 15.92 -2.12 -43.76
N ASN A 376 16.69 -1.16 -44.27
CA ASN A 376 17.89 -1.50 -45.03
C ASN A 376 18.83 -2.38 -44.18
N LEU A 377 19.50 -3.34 -44.82
CA LEU A 377 20.55 -4.13 -44.21
C LEU A 377 21.79 -3.25 -43.99
N LEU A 378 22.25 -3.15 -42.75
CA LEU A 378 23.45 -2.39 -42.40
C LEU A 378 24.58 -3.35 -42.02
N ALA A 379 25.62 -3.41 -42.85
CA ALA A 379 26.88 -4.07 -42.50
C ALA A 379 27.80 -3.06 -41.80
N ALA A 380 28.03 -3.21 -40.50
CA ALA A 380 28.84 -2.30 -39.69
C ALA A 380 30.04 -3.06 -39.09
N LYS A 381 31.25 -2.54 -39.30
CA LYS A 381 32.50 -3.16 -38.82
C LYS A 381 33.04 -2.42 -37.59
N THR A 382 33.27 -3.13 -36.49
CA THR A 382 33.99 -2.55 -35.34
C THR A 382 35.40 -2.14 -35.76
N LYS A 383 35.95 -1.13 -35.07
CA LYS A 383 37.33 -0.71 -35.31
C LYS A 383 38.29 -1.83 -34.89
N PRO A 384 39.51 -1.89 -35.45
CA PRO A 384 40.57 -2.72 -34.89
C PRO A 384 40.78 -2.41 -33.41
N ALA A 385 41.19 -3.41 -32.63
CA ALA A 385 41.67 -3.17 -31.28
C ALA A 385 42.83 -2.17 -31.35
N GLU A 386 42.89 -1.21 -30.43
CA GLU A 386 44.06 -0.33 -30.34
C GLU A 386 45.30 -1.19 -30.10
N VAL A 387 46.15 -1.28 -31.12
CA VAL A 387 47.48 -1.86 -31.00
C VAL A 387 48.34 -0.80 -30.33
N ILE A 388 48.44 -0.83 -29.00
CA ILE A 388 49.42 0.00 -28.29
C ILE A 388 50.79 -0.61 -28.61
N PRO A 389 51.69 0.11 -29.32
CA PRO A 389 53.01 -0.40 -29.60
C PRO A 389 53.69 -0.78 -28.29
N THR A 390 54.30 -1.96 -28.25
CA THR A 390 55.06 -2.42 -27.09
C THR A 390 56.12 -1.37 -26.75
N GLY A 391 56.01 -0.77 -25.57
CA GLY A 391 56.93 0.27 -25.11
C GLY A 391 56.51 1.70 -25.41
N THR A 392 55.26 2.00 -25.81
CA THR A 392 54.71 3.38 -25.83
C THR A 392 53.67 3.54 -24.72
N TRP A 393 53.64 4.70 -24.05
CA TRP A 393 52.66 4.96 -22.98
C TRP A 393 51.24 5.15 -23.54
N SER A 394 50.27 4.63 -22.80
CA SER A 394 48.83 4.75 -23.03
C SER A 394 48.14 4.97 -21.68
N SER A 395 47.17 5.90 -21.65
CA SER A 395 46.38 6.22 -20.47
C SER A 395 45.44 5.10 -20.03
N THR A 396 45.10 4.16 -20.92
CA THR A 396 44.15 3.07 -20.66
C THR A 396 44.80 1.78 -20.21
N ARG A 397 46.14 1.70 -20.23
CA ARG A 397 46.92 0.53 -19.82
C ARG A 397 47.37 0.65 -18.37
N ILE A 398 47.31 -0.46 -17.64
CA ILE A 398 47.92 -0.61 -16.32
C ILE A 398 49.41 -0.90 -16.50
N TYR A 399 50.25 -0.22 -15.72
CA TYR A 399 51.68 -0.49 -15.61
C TYR A 399 52.03 -0.85 -14.17
N VAL A 400 52.96 -1.77 -14.00
CA VAL A 400 53.51 -2.17 -12.70
C VAL A 400 54.97 -1.74 -12.57
N ALA A 401 55.51 -1.79 -11.34
CA ALA A 401 56.89 -1.37 -11.08
C ALA A 401 57.87 -2.08 -12.03
N GLY A 402 58.71 -1.30 -12.71
CA GLY A 402 59.71 -1.79 -13.67
C GLY A 402 59.27 -1.72 -15.14
N ASP A 403 57.97 -1.60 -15.44
CA ASP A 403 57.49 -1.47 -16.81
C ASP A 403 58.08 -0.22 -17.49
N MET A 404 58.51 -0.35 -18.73
CA MET A 404 59.13 0.73 -19.50
C MET A 404 58.24 1.19 -20.65
N VAL A 405 58.12 2.51 -20.80
CA VAL A 405 57.37 3.16 -21.87
C VAL A 405 58.15 4.31 -22.47
N THR A 406 57.83 4.65 -23.70
CA THR A 406 58.29 5.81 -24.43
C THR A 406 57.15 6.82 -24.45
N TYR A 407 57.43 8.05 -24.03
CA TYR A 407 56.50 9.17 -24.05
C TYR A 407 57.28 10.43 -24.37
N ASP A 408 56.83 11.21 -25.36
CA ASP A 408 57.52 12.43 -25.82
C ASP A 408 59.02 12.21 -26.14
N ASN A 409 59.31 11.14 -26.89
CA ASN A 409 60.67 10.69 -27.26
C ASN A 409 61.62 10.39 -26.08
N LYS A 410 61.12 10.30 -24.85
CA LYS A 410 61.87 9.95 -23.65
C LYS A 410 61.39 8.60 -23.12
N GLN A 411 62.30 7.82 -22.53
CA GLN A 411 61.94 6.56 -21.86
C GLN A 411 61.61 6.83 -20.40
N TYR A 412 60.59 6.14 -19.89
CA TYR A 412 60.16 6.19 -18.51
C TYR A 412 59.96 4.78 -17.98
N ARG A 413 60.27 4.59 -16.70
CA ARG A 413 60.02 3.37 -15.93
C ARG A 413 58.95 3.66 -14.88
N ALA A 414 57.95 2.80 -14.79
CA ALA A 414 56.96 2.87 -13.73
C ALA A 414 57.62 2.50 -12.39
N LYS A 415 57.43 3.33 -11.37
CA LYS A 415 57.95 3.08 -10.02
C LYS A 415 57.03 2.16 -9.20
N TRP A 416 55.75 2.15 -9.51
CA TRP A 416 54.70 1.35 -8.88
C TRP A 416 53.49 1.21 -9.80
N TRP A 417 52.45 0.51 -9.34
CA TRP A 417 51.18 0.34 -10.05
C TRP A 417 50.61 1.69 -10.48
N THR A 418 50.28 1.85 -11.76
CA THR A 418 49.74 3.10 -12.28
C THR A 418 48.82 2.88 -13.49
N LEU A 419 47.73 3.65 -13.53
CA LEU A 419 46.75 3.70 -14.62
C LEU A 419 46.41 5.17 -14.89
N GLY A 420 46.42 5.59 -16.16
CA GLY A 420 46.07 6.96 -16.55
C GLY A 420 47.08 8.06 -16.22
N ASN A 421 48.04 7.83 -15.32
CA ASN A 421 49.04 8.84 -14.97
C ASN A 421 50.07 9.03 -16.10
N LYS A 422 50.19 10.25 -16.61
CA LYS A 422 51.14 10.60 -17.69
C LYS A 422 52.60 10.59 -17.19
N PRO A 423 53.56 10.04 -17.98
CA PRO A 423 54.95 9.90 -17.53
C PRO A 423 55.69 11.20 -17.20
N SER A 424 55.44 12.28 -17.94
CA SER A 424 56.11 13.57 -17.70
C SER A 424 55.49 14.40 -16.56
N GLU A 425 54.33 14.00 -16.04
CA GLU A 425 53.51 14.81 -15.12
C GLU A 425 53.25 14.14 -13.76
N SER A 426 53.68 12.89 -13.58
CA SER A 426 53.36 12.10 -12.40
C SER A 426 54.58 11.46 -11.75
N ASP A 427 54.54 11.38 -10.42
CA ASP A 427 55.55 10.71 -9.58
C ASP A 427 55.55 9.19 -9.76
N ALA A 428 54.54 8.64 -10.41
CA ALA A 428 54.47 7.23 -10.75
C ALA A 428 55.57 6.81 -11.74
N TRP A 429 56.22 7.78 -12.41
CA TRP A 429 57.19 7.54 -13.47
C TRP A 429 58.55 8.16 -13.19
N GLU A 430 59.58 7.37 -13.43
CA GLU A 430 60.98 7.78 -13.45
C GLU A 430 61.46 7.87 -14.90
N GLN A 431 62.04 8.98 -15.33
CA GLN A 431 62.64 9.06 -16.66
C GLN A 431 63.95 8.26 -16.68
N ILE A 432 64.13 7.37 -17.65
CA ILE A 432 65.31 6.53 -17.82
C ILE A 432 66.10 7.03 -19.03
N GLY A 433 67.35 7.43 -18.81
CA GLY A 433 68.22 7.92 -19.87
C GLY A 433 67.82 9.33 -20.38
N GLY A 434 68.83 10.12 -20.72
CA GLY A 434 68.67 11.56 -20.99
C GLY A 434 69.04 12.39 -19.76
N GLY A 435 69.54 13.60 -20.00
CA GLY A 435 70.04 14.50 -18.96
C GLY A 435 68.99 14.93 -17.94
N ILE A 436 69.35 15.95 -17.16
CA ILE A 436 68.48 16.53 -16.13
C ILE A 436 67.11 16.88 -16.73
N ALA A 437 66.03 16.38 -16.12
CA ALA A 437 64.67 16.53 -16.63
C ALA A 437 64.10 17.94 -16.38
N ASP A 438 63.19 18.42 -17.22
CA ASP A 438 62.53 19.70 -17.00
C ASP A 438 61.67 19.69 -15.73
N TRP A 439 61.66 20.82 -15.02
CA TRP A 439 60.85 20.99 -13.82
C TRP A 439 59.35 20.97 -14.17
N ASN A 440 58.58 20.27 -13.35
CA ASN A 440 57.14 20.13 -13.47
C ASN A 440 56.48 20.45 -12.11
N SER A 441 55.54 21.39 -12.11
CA SER A 441 54.82 21.82 -10.91
C SER A 441 54.00 20.70 -10.26
N THR A 442 53.57 19.69 -11.01
CA THR A 442 52.76 18.59 -10.48
C THR A 442 53.59 17.45 -9.91
N LYS A 443 54.91 17.44 -10.14
CA LYS A 443 55.83 16.38 -9.70
C LYS A 443 56.47 16.70 -8.35
N ALA A 444 56.59 15.71 -7.49
CA ALA A 444 57.37 15.79 -6.27
C ALA A 444 58.84 15.39 -6.54
N TYR A 445 59.75 16.12 -5.90
CA TYR A 445 61.19 15.95 -6.00
C TYR A 445 61.76 15.74 -4.61
N ASN A 446 62.70 14.82 -4.44
CA ASN A 446 63.40 14.60 -3.17
C ASN A 446 64.65 15.48 -3.08
N GLY A 447 65.17 15.65 -1.87
CA GLY A 447 66.46 16.34 -1.67
C GLY A 447 67.57 15.67 -2.48
N GLY A 448 68.26 16.45 -3.30
CA GLY A 448 69.29 15.96 -4.23
C GLY A 448 68.84 15.87 -5.69
N ASP A 449 67.54 15.82 -5.97
CA ASP A 449 67.02 15.72 -7.35
C ASP A 449 67.34 16.99 -8.14
N LYS A 450 67.71 16.82 -9.43
CA LYS A 450 68.02 17.93 -10.34
C LYS A 450 66.94 18.10 -11.40
N VAL A 451 66.65 19.34 -11.75
CA VAL A 451 65.71 19.72 -12.81
C VAL A 451 66.24 20.87 -13.66
N THR A 452 65.81 20.95 -14.93
CA THR A 452 66.02 22.11 -15.79
C THR A 452 64.80 23.05 -15.73
N TYR A 453 65.04 24.34 -15.55
CA TYR A 453 63.99 25.37 -15.59
C TYR A 453 64.57 26.66 -16.18
N ASN A 454 63.93 27.19 -17.24
CA ASN A 454 64.41 28.36 -17.99
C ASN A 454 65.89 28.24 -18.44
N GLY A 455 66.29 27.05 -18.90
CA GLY A 455 67.65 26.78 -19.38
C GLY A 455 68.72 26.64 -18.28
N LYS A 456 68.33 26.73 -17.01
CA LYS A 456 69.21 26.57 -15.83
C LYS A 456 68.93 25.26 -15.11
N THR A 457 69.93 24.71 -14.44
CA THR A 457 69.81 23.48 -13.63
C THR A 457 69.67 23.84 -12.16
N TYR A 458 68.60 23.35 -11.54
CA TYR A 458 68.34 23.49 -10.11
C TYR A 458 68.37 22.13 -9.41
N GLN A 459 68.80 22.11 -8.15
CA GLN A 459 68.80 20.93 -7.28
C GLN A 459 67.94 21.18 -6.05
N ALA A 460 67.03 20.27 -5.73
CA ALA A 460 66.19 20.37 -4.55
C ALA A 460 67.01 20.15 -3.27
N LYS A 461 66.80 20.98 -2.24
CA LYS A 461 67.46 20.79 -0.93
C LYS A 461 66.82 19.69 -0.10
N TRP A 462 65.50 19.55 -0.20
CA TRP A 462 64.68 18.55 0.47
C TRP A 462 63.43 18.29 -0.37
N TRP A 463 62.51 17.46 0.14
CA TRP A 463 61.27 17.12 -0.57
C TRP A 463 60.46 18.36 -0.95
N ILE A 464 60.06 18.48 -2.22
CA ILE A 464 59.34 19.66 -2.73
C ILE A 464 58.39 19.29 -3.88
N ARG A 465 57.27 20.01 -4.00
CA ARG A 465 56.30 19.90 -5.09
C ARG A 465 55.69 21.26 -5.40
N GLY A 466 55.48 21.60 -6.67
CA GLY A 466 54.76 22.81 -7.07
C GLY A 466 55.54 24.13 -7.00
N GLU A 467 56.54 24.26 -6.13
CA GLU A 467 57.32 25.48 -6.00
C GLU A 467 58.34 25.66 -7.13
N ARG A 468 58.31 26.83 -7.77
CA ARG A 468 59.16 27.17 -8.92
C ARG A 468 60.65 27.25 -8.55
N PRO A 469 61.56 26.70 -9.38
CA PRO A 469 63.00 26.68 -9.07
C PRO A 469 63.68 28.04 -8.99
N ASP A 470 63.18 29.05 -9.72
CA ASP A 470 63.80 30.37 -9.79
C ASP A 470 63.41 31.33 -8.65
N THR A 471 62.33 31.04 -7.93
CA THR A 471 61.81 31.92 -6.88
C THR A 471 61.84 31.30 -5.48
N SER A 472 61.91 29.97 -5.37
CA SER A 472 61.87 29.28 -4.07
C SER A 472 63.26 29.00 -3.52
N ILE A 473 63.43 29.26 -2.22
CA ILE A 473 64.67 28.97 -1.48
C ILE A 473 64.96 27.47 -1.32
N VAL A 474 63.98 26.62 -1.64
CA VAL A 474 64.08 25.15 -1.55
C VAL A 474 64.93 24.60 -2.70
N TRP A 475 65.12 25.37 -3.77
CA TRP A 475 65.97 25.02 -4.90
C TRP A 475 67.33 25.72 -4.83
N VAL A 476 68.38 25.01 -5.24
CA VAL A 476 69.74 25.56 -5.40
C VAL A 476 70.05 25.58 -6.88
N LEU A 477 70.43 26.74 -7.42
CA LEU A 477 70.97 26.82 -8.77
C LEU A 477 72.35 26.12 -8.81
N VAL A 478 72.51 25.11 -9.67
CA VAL A 478 73.73 24.29 -9.77
C VAL A 478 74.49 24.52 -11.07
N LYS A 479 73.79 24.91 -12.15
CA LYS A 479 74.43 25.24 -13.44
C LYS A 479 73.59 26.19 -14.27
#